data_AF-A0A1C6IPL4-F1
#
_entry.id   AF-A0A1C6IPL4-F1
#
_cell.length_a   1.000
_cell.length_b   1.000
_cell.length_c   1.000
_cell.angle_alpha   90.00
_cell.angle_beta   90.00
_cell.angle_gamma   90.00
#
_symmetry.space_group_name_H-M   'P 1'
#
loop_
_entity.id
_entity.type
_entity.pdbx_description
1 polymer ?
#
loop_
_entity_poly.entity_id
_entity_poly.type
_entity_poly.pdbx_seq_one_letter_code
_entity_poly.pdbx_strand_id
1 'polypeptide(L)' 'MTKKEAMERAETQVYIYMNRGEIEEACRRRVITVSRDRSKMEQALIEALVAETERREGSI' A
#
# COMPACT_ATOMS: atom_id res chain seq x y z
N MET A 1 1.08 15.39 6.55
CA MET A 1 0.32 15.01 5.34
C MET A 1 -1.13 14.75 5.76
N THR A 2 -2.12 15.07 4.93
CA THR A 2 -3.50 14.68 5.22
C THR A 2 -3.73 13.21 4.86
N LYS A 3 -4.71 12.56 5.49
CA LYS A 3 -5.11 11.18 5.15
C LYS A 3 -5.45 11.01 3.66
N LYS A 4 -6.05 12.05 3.05
CA LYS A 4 -6.37 12.07 1.62
C LYS A 4 -5.11 12.03 0.76
N GLU A 5 -4.13 12.85 1.06
CA GLU A 5 -2.85 12.88 0.32
C GLU A 5 -2.07 11.56 0.48
N ALA A 6 -2.11 10.96 1.67
CA ALA A 6 -1.51 9.64 1.91
C ALA A 6 -2.18 8.55 1.06
N MET A 7 -3.52 8.59 0.96
CA MET A 7 -4.30 7.68 0.10
C MET A 7 -3.96 7.87 -1.37
N GLU A 8 -4.03 9.10 -1.89
CA GLU A 8 -3.75 9.41 -3.30
C GLU A 8 -2.33 8.97 -3.70
N ARG A 9 -1.36 9.17 -2.79
CA ARG A 9 0.02 8.71 -3.00
C ARG A 9 0.13 7.18 -3.02
N ALA A 10 -0.52 6.49 -2.09
CA ALA A 10 -0.52 5.04 -2.03
C ALA A 10 -1.20 4.41 -3.26
N GLU A 11 -2.35 4.95 -3.69
CA GLU A 11 -3.05 4.52 -4.89
C GLU A 11 -2.21 4.73 -6.14
N THR A 12 -1.59 5.90 -6.31
CA THR A 12 -0.70 6.18 -7.44
C THR A 12 0.47 5.20 -7.46
N GLN A 13 1.08 4.95 -6.30
CA GLN A 13 2.18 4.00 -6.17
C GLN A 13 1.76 2.60 -6.62
N VAL A 14 0.64 2.08 -6.11
CA VAL A 14 0.22 0.70 -6.34
C VAL A 14 -0.36 0.49 -7.74
N TYR A 15 -1.20 1.41 -8.23
CA TYR A 15 -1.89 1.23 -9.51
C TYR A 15 -1.03 1.60 -10.72
N ILE A 16 -0.16 2.60 -10.60
CA ILE A 16 0.61 3.13 -11.75
C ILE A 16 2.04 2.61 -11.76
N TYR A 17 2.69 2.56 -10.59
CA TYR A 17 4.13 2.31 -10.52
C TYR A 17 4.52 0.88 -10.13
N MET A 18 3.56 0.00 -9.84
CA MET A 18 3.86 -1.37 -9.44
C MET A 18 3.24 -2.39 -10.39
N ASN A 19 4.07 -3.34 -10.83
CA ASN A 19 3.61 -4.54 -11.49
C ASN A 19 3.18 -5.61 -10.47
N ARG A 20 2.58 -6.71 -10.95
CA ARG A 20 2.08 -7.78 -10.09
C ARG A 20 3.16 -8.36 -9.17
N GLY A 21 4.37 -8.59 -9.68
CA GLY A 21 5.47 -9.14 -8.87
C GLY A 21 5.90 -8.18 -7.76
N GLU A 22 5.97 -6.89 -8.06
CA GLU A 22 6.29 -5.85 -7.08
C GLU A 22 5.21 -5.73 -6.00
N ILE A 23 3.93 -5.83 -6.38
CA ILE A 23 2.79 -5.86 -5.45
C ILE A 23 2.91 -7.08 -4.53
N GLU A 24 3.14 -8.27 -5.08
CA GLU A 24 3.29 -9.49 -4.28
C GLU A 24 4.46 -9.40 -3.30
N GLU A 25 5.61 -8.88 -3.74
CA GLU A 25 6.79 -8.70 -2.89
C GLU A 25 6.54 -7.66 -1.79
N ALA A 26 5.90 -6.54 -2.12
CA ALA A 26 5.53 -5.52 -1.16
C ALA A 26 4.52 -6.01 -0.13
N CYS A 27 3.57 -6.85 -0.53
CA CYS A 27 2.66 -7.56 0.38
C CYS A 27 3.43 -8.50 1.31
N ARG A 28 4.34 -9.34 0.79
CA ARG A 28 5.14 -10.27 1.61
C ARG A 28 5.98 -9.55 2.65
N ARG A 29 6.65 -8.46 2.26
CA ARG A 29 7.44 -7.62 3.19
C ARG A 29 6.61 -7.06 4.34
N ARG A 30 5.32 -6.85 4.13
CA ARG A 30 4.36 -6.32 5.11
C ARG A 30 3.52 -7.40 5.79
N VAL A 31 3.84 -8.68 5.55
CA VAL A 31 3.08 -9.82 6.10
C VAL A 31 1.59 -9.76 5.68
N ILE A 32 1.32 -9.24 4.49
CA ILE A 32 -0.01 -9.23 3.86
C ILE A 32 -0.14 -10.51 3.04
N THR A 33 -1.27 -11.21 3.21
CA THR A 33 -1.58 -12.43 2.46
C THR A 33 -1.59 -12.18 0.96
N VAL A 34 -0.69 -12.85 0.23
CA VAL A 34 -0.67 -12.85 -1.24
C VAL A 34 -1.80 -13.72 -1.77
N SER A 35 -2.56 -13.17 -2.71
CA SER A 35 -3.72 -13.84 -3.30
C SER A 35 -3.64 -13.87 -4.83
N ARG A 36 -4.44 -14.73 -5.47
CA ARG A 36 -4.56 -14.72 -6.94
C ARG A 36 -5.25 -13.43 -7.42
N ASP A 37 -6.17 -12.90 -6.62
CA ASP A 37 -6.89 -11.67 -6.89
C ASP A 37 -5.97 -10.46 -6.68
N ARG A 38 -5.63 -9.80 -7.80
CA ARG A 38 -4.74 -8.65 -7.82
C ARG A 38 -5.36 -7.46 -7.09
N SER A 39 -6.63 -7.17 -7.35
CA SER A 39 -7.33 -6.01 -6.76
C SER A 39 -7.40 -6.10 -5.24
N LYS A 40 -7.62 -7.31 -4.68
CA LYS A 40 -7.56 -7.51 -3.23
C LYS A 40 -6.17 -7.25 -2.65
N MET A 41 -5.11 -7.67 -3.34
CA MET A 41 -3.74 -7.39 -2.90
C MET A 41 -3.41 -5.91 -2.98
N GLU A 42 -3.82 -5.25 -4.07
CA GLU A 42 -3.63 -3.81 -4.26
C GLU A 42 -4.30 -3.02 -3.14
N GLN A 43 -5.55 -3.33 -2.83
CA GLN A 43 -6.29 -2.64 -1.78
C GLN A 43 -5.67 -2.84 -0.39
N ALA A 44 -5.30 -4.08 -0.04
CA ALA A 44 -4.63 -4.37 1.22
C ALA A 44 -3.26 -3.67 1.32
N LEU A 45 -2.52 -3.59 0.21
CA LEU A 45 -1.24 -2.88 0.15
C LEU A 45 -1.42 -1.36 0.32
N ILE A 46 -2.42 -0.77 -0.33
CA ILE A 46 -2.75 0.66 -0.21
C ILE A 46 -3.07 1.01 1.25
N GLU A 47 -3.94 0.23 1.90
CA GLU A 47 -4.31 0.44 3.31
C GLU A 47 -3.08 0.38 4.23
N ALA A 48 -2.18 -0.57 3.99
CA ALA A 48 -0.94 -0.68 4.76
C ALA A 48 0.00 0.53 4.55
N LEU A 49 0.14 1.01 3.32
CA LEU A 49 0.97 2.18 2.99
C LEU A 49 0.41 3.47 3.63
N VAL A 50 -0.91 3.63 3.66
CA VAL A 50 -1.57 4.75 4.33
C VAL A 50 -1.30 4.69 5.83
N ALA A 51 -1.52 3.53 6.45
CA ALA A 51 -1.28 3.34 7.89
C ALA A 51 0.20 3.52 8.30
N GLU A 52 1.14 3.17 7.42
CA GLU A 52 2.57 3.45 7.62
C GLU A 52 2.86 4.96 7.59
N THR A 53 2.23 5.68 6.66
CA THR A 53 2.37 7.14 6.53
C THR A 53 1.81 7.86 7.75
N GLU A 54 0.61 7.48 8.20
CA GLU A 54 -0.02 8.04 9.41
C GLU A 54 0.82 7.76 10.68
N ARG A 55 1.38 6.55 10.83
CA ARG A 55 2.26 6.22 11.98
C ARG A 55 3.56 7.02 11.99
N ARG A 56 4.15 7.26 10.81
CA ARG A 56 5.40 7.99 10.67
C ARG A 56 5.24 9.46 11.00
N GLU A 57 4.10 10.05 10.66
CA GLU A 57 3.80 11.45 10.95
C GLU A 57 3.22 11.68 12.34
N GLY A 58 2.55 10.69 12.93
CA GLY A 58 2.05 10.74 14.31
C GLY A 58 3.09 10.47 15.40
N SER A 59 4.36 10.23 15.03
CA SER A 59 5.48 10.00 15.96
C SER A 59 6.28 11.27 16.29
N ILE A 60 5.66 12.45 16.20
CA ILE A 60 6.26 13.75 16.56
C ILE A 60 5.54 14.31 17.80
#